data_AF-A0A7V6UBW8-F1
#
_entry.id   AF-A0A7V6UBW8-F1
#
_cell.length_a   1.000
_cell.length_b   1.000
_cell.length_c   1.000
_cell.angle_alpha   90.00
_cell.angle_beta   90.00
_cell.angle_gamma   90.00
#
_symmetry.space_group_name_H-M   'P 1'
#
loop_
_entity.id
_entity.type
_entity.pdbx_description
1 polymer ?
#
loop_
_entity_poly.entity_id
_entity_poly.type
_entity_poly.pdbx_seq_one_letter_code
_entity_poly.pdbx_strand_id
1 'polypeptide(L)'
;MDEAQKNIDNTYILVSAAKIYEPYYVWHNIPPIIWSNDTDLAADIADYRTLFNDYIGSTSTAFILGELDINNDADWQQYVKTLEDMGLQDYLDCLARLYDLK
;
A
#
# COMPACT_ATOMS: atom_id res chain seq x y z
N MET A 1 -20.61 -26.55 5.30
CA MET A 1 -21.01 -26.24 3.91
C MET A 1 -21.26 -27.55 3.19
N ASP A 2 -22.44 -27.70 2.59
CA ASP A 2 -22.82 -28.89 1.82
C ASP A 2 -21.90 -29.07 0.59
N GLU A 3 -21.72 -30.31 0.14
CA GLU A 3 -20.77 -30.68 -0.92
C GLU A 3 -21.17 -30.10 -2.29
N ALA A 4 -22.48 -30.02 -2.56
CA ALA A 4 -23.01 -29.32 -3.73
C ALA A 4 -22.69 -27.82 -3.72
N GLN A 5 -22.71 -27.20 -2.53
CA GLN A 5 -22.42 -25.78 -2.37
C GLN A 5 -20.92 -25.48 -2.54
N LYS A 6 -20.02 -26.42 -2.18
CA LYS A 6 -18.56 -26.29 -2.38
C LYS A 6 -18.12 -26.24 -3.84
N ASN A 7 -18.86 -26.89 -4.73
CA ASN A 7 -18.54 -26.92 -6.16
C ASN A 7 -19.14 -25.71 -6.91
N ILE A 8 -20.12 -25.02 -6.31
CA ILE A 8 -20.66 -23.76 -6.84
C ILE A 8 -19.84 -22.58 -6.27
N ASP A 9 -19.60 -22.60 -4.97
CA ASP A 9 -18.76 -21.64 -4.26
C ASP A 9 -17.35 -22.21 -4.06
N ASN A 10 -16.53 -22.03 -5.09
CA ASN A 10 -15.15 -22.51 -5.14
C ASN A 10 -14.26 -21.93 -4.03
N THR A 11 -14.72 -20.94 -3.26
CA THR A 11 -13.97 -20.32 -2.16
C THR A 11 -13.42 -21.37 -1.19
N TYR A 12 -14.23 -22.35 -0.80
CA TYR A 12 -13.80 -23.38 0.15
C TYR A 12 -12.66 -24.24 -0.42
N ILE A 13 -12.76 -24.64 -1.69
CA ILE A 13 -11.74 -25.46 -2.35
C ILE A 13 -10.44 -24.68 -2.47
N LEU A 14 -10.52 -23.42 -2.90
CA LEU A 14 -9.36 -22.54 -3.07
C LEU A 14 -8.65 -22.24 -1.74
N VAL A 15 -9.39 -21.91 -0.67
CA VAL A 15 -8.80 -21.66 0.66
C VAL A 15 -8.17 -22.93 1.24
N SER A 16 -8.83 -24.08 1.07
CA SER A 16 -8.29 -25.37 1.55
C SER A 16 -7.01 -25.75 0.83
N ALA A 17 -6.95 -25.55 -0.49
CA ALA A 17 -5.74 -25.74 -1.28
C ALA A 17 -4.64 -24.74 -0.86
N ALA A 18 -4.98 -23.46 -0.71
CA ALA A 18 -4.02 -22.41 -0.34
C ALA A 18 -3.30 -22.71 0.99
N LYS A 19 -4.03 -23.22 2.00
CA LYS A 19 -3.45 -23.63 3.29
C LYS A 19 -2.38 -24.72 3.18
N ILE A 20 -2.49 -25.63 2.19
CA ILE A 20 -1.48 -26.67 1.96
C ILE A 20 -0.18 -26.04 1.45
N TYR A 21 -0.28 -24.94 0.70
CA TYR A 21 0.88 -24.25 0.12
C TYR A 21 1.49 -23.17 1.03
N GLU A 22 0.81 -22.79 2.11
CA GLU A 22 1.26 -21.76 3.07
C GLU A 22 2.69 -21.98 3.60
N PRO A 23 3.15 -23.20 3.94
CA PRO A 23 4.53 -23.41 4.39
C PRO A 23 5.60 -23.13 3.33
N TYR A 24 5.23 -23.09 2.06
CA TYR A 24 6.12 -22.80 0.94
C TYR A 24 6.09 -21.33 0.51
N TYR A 25 5.35 -20.49 1.25
CA TYR A 25 5.26 -19.06 0.98
C TYR A 25 6.61 -18.37 1.19
N VAL A 26 7.00 -17.55 0.21
CA VAL A 26 8.18 -16.67 0.28
C VAL A 26 7.69 -15.23 0.17
N TRP A 27 7.99 -14.41 1.17
CA TRP A 27 7.62 -13.00 1.15
C TRP A 27 8.30 -12.28 -0.02
N HIS A 28 7.50 -11.83 -0.98
CA HIS A 28 7.97 -11.25 -2.24
C HIS A 28 8.09 -9.72 -2.19
N ASN A 29 7.92 -9.08 -1.03
CA ASN A 29 7.85 -7.60 -0.86
C ASN A 29 6.77 -6.92 -1.74
N ILE A 30 5.90 -7.71 -2.37
CA ILE A 30 4.75 -7.22 -3.12
C ILE A 30 3.52 -7.37 -2.22
N PRO A 31 2.79 -6.28 -1.95
CA PRO A 31 1.57 -6.36 -1.15
C PRO A 31 0.54 -7.32 -1.77
N PRO A 32 -0.25 -8.03 -0.94
CA PRO A 32 -1.28 -8.93 -1.45
C PRO A 32 -2.32 -8.16 -2.29
N ILE A 33 -2.80 -8.77 -3.38
CA ILE A 33 -3.92 -8.21 -4.14
C ILE A 33 -5.19 -8.46 -3.34
N ILE A 34 -5.82 -7.39 -2.83
CA ILE A 34 -7.00 -7.48 -1.99
C ILE A 34 -8.15 -6.73 -2.64
N TRP A 35 -9.31 -7.37 -2.61
CA TRP A 35 -10.58 -6.74 -2.95
C TRP A 35 -11.22 -6.25 -1.66
N SER A 36 -11.30 -4.93 -1.48
CA SER A 36 -12.04 -4.31 -0.38
C SER A 36 -13.39 -3.82 -0.88
N ASN A 37 -14.44 -4.05 -0.08
CA ASN A 37 -15.75 -3.45 -0.29
C ASN A 37 -15.88 -2.08 0.38
N ASP A 38 -14.84 -1.64 1.10
CA ASP A 38 -14.78 -0.35 1.77
C ASP A 38 -14.41 0.74 0.76
N THR A 39 -15.43 1.38 0.20
CA THR A 39 -15.28 2.42 -0.84
C THR A 39 -14.67 3.70 -0.30
N ASP A 40 -14.90 4.01 0.97
CA ASP A 40 -14.38 5.23 1.60
C ASP A 40 -12.87 5.08 1.82
N LEU A 41 -12.43 3.93 2.34
CA LEU A 41 -11.00 3.60 2.44
C LEU A 41 -10.29 3.65 1.08
N ALA A 42 -10.95 3.17 0.02
CA ALA A 42 -10.38 3.20 -1.32
C ALA A 42 -10.25 4.63 -1.86
N ALA A 43 -11.21 5.52 -1.56
CA ALA A 43 -11.16 6.92 -1.92
C ALA A 43 -10.03 7.65 -1.18
N ASP A 44 -9.92 7.45 0.14
CA ASP A 44 -8.85 8.07 0.96
C ASP A 44 -7.46 7.71 0.42
N ILE A 45 -7.23 6.42 0.11
CA ILE A 45 -5.96 5.94 -0.47
C ILE A 45 -5.68 6.60 -1.82
N ALA A 46 -6.70 6.80 -2.66
CA ALA A 46 -6.54 7.42 -3.97
C ALA A 46 -6.19 8.92 -3.87
N ASP A 47 -6.83 9.62 -2.93
CA ASP A 47 -6.59 11.04 -2.67
C ASP A 47 -5.17 11.26 -2.14
N TYR A 48 -4.77 10.50 -1.11
CA TYR A 48 -3.40 10.52 -0.60
C TYR A 48 -2.37 10.18 -1.68
N ARG A 49 -2.63 9.16 -2.52
CA ARG A 49 -1.73 8.80 -3.62
C ARG A 49 -1.51 9.97 -4.58
N THR A 50 -2.57 10.66 -4.95
CA THR A 50 -2.49 11.81 -5.86
C THR A 50 -1.65 12.91 -5.21
N LEU A 51 -2.01 13.27 -3.98
CA LEU A 51 -1.32 14.28 -3.18
C LEU A 51 0.19 14.00 -3.04
N PHE A 52 0.57 12.76 -2.70
CA PHE A 52 1.98 12.39 -2.57
C PHE A 52 2.70 12.33 -3.90
N ASN A 53 2.09 11.78 -4.95
CA ASN A 53 2.75 11.69 -6.25
C ASN A 53 3.07 13.08 -6.82
N ASP A 54 2.19 14.06 -6.64
CA ASP A 54 2.41 15.43 -7.09
C ASP A 54 3.59 16.09 -6.35
N TYR A 55 3.66 15.93 -5.03
CA TYR A 55 4.76 16.47 -4.23
C TYR A 55 6.09 15.75 -4.49
N ILE A 56 6.07 14.41 -4.57
CA ILE A 56 7.25 13.60 -4.88
C ILE A 56 7.77 13.94 -6.27
N GLY A 57 6.88 14.09 -7.27
CA GLY A 57 7.27 14.42 -8.64
C GLY A 57 7.92 15.79 -8.76
N SER A 58 7.34 16.81 -8.11
CA SER A 58 7.92 18.16 -8.10
C SER A 58 9.24 18.22 -7.35
N THR A 59 9.33 17.61 -6.16
CA THR A 59 10.56 17.62 -5.34
C THR A 59 11.68 16.78 -5.98
N SER A 60 11.34 15.65 -6.62
CA SER A 60 12.30 14.87 -7.41
C SER A 60 12.90 15.69 -8.55
N THR A 61 12.08 16.53 -9.21
CA THR A 61 12.57 17.43 -10.26
C THR A 61 13.53 18.47 -9.69
N ALA A 62 13.23 19.06 -8.53
CA ALA A 62 14.12 20.00 -7.85
C ALA A 62 15.47 19.36 -7.46
N PHE A 63 15.47 18.11 -6.98
CA PHE A 63 16.71 17.37 -6.72
C PHE A 63 17.51 17.09 -8.00
N ILE A 64 16.85 16.73 -9.10
CA ILE A 64 17.52 16.47 -10.39
C ILE A 64 18.16 17.74 -10.97
N LEU A 65 17.47 18.88 -10.85
CA LEU A 65 17.97 20.16 -11.32
C LEU A 65 19.03 20.78 -10.38
N GLY A 66 19.24 20.20 -9.20
CA GLY A 66 20.18 20.70 -8.19
C GLY A 66 19.67 21.93 -7.44
N GLU A 67 18.36 22.19 -7.48
CA GLU A 67 17.70 23.22 -6.66
C GLU A 67 17.61 22.79 -5.19
N LEU A 68 17.58 21.49 -4.96
CA LEU A 68 17.75 20.83 -3.66
C LEU A 68 18.91 19.83 -3.75
N ASP A 69 19.62 19.58 -2.66
CA ASP A 69 20.67 18.57 -2.59
C ASP A 69 20.21 17.33 -1.83
N ILE A 70 20.14 16.19 -2.50
CA ILE A 70 19.73 14.92 -1.89
C ILE A 70 20.74 14.40 -0.86
N ASN A 71 22.00 14.84 -0.92
CA ASN A 71 23.03 14.47 0.06
C ASN A 71 23.12 15.47 1.22
N ASN A 72 22.30 16.52 1.20
CA ASN A 72 22.18 17.45 2.31
C ASN A 72 21.08 16.96 3.26
N ASP A 73 21.48 16.63 4.49
CA ASP A 73 20.57 16.12 5.51
C ASP A 73 19.40 17.06 5.81
N ALA A 74 19.61 18.38 5.73
CA ALA A 74 18.55 19.36 6.02
C ALA A 74 17.48 19.37 4.91
N ASP A 75 17.88 19.35 3.64
CA ASP A 75 16.97 19.30 2.50
C ASP A 75 16.18 17.98 2.50
N TRP A 76 16.87 16.86 2.79
CA TRP A 76 16.23 15.55 2.91
C TRP A 76 15.24 15.49 4.09
N GLN A 77 15.63 15.98 5.26
CA GLN A 77 14.74 16.00 6.43
C GLN A 77 13.51 16.89 6.19
N GLN A 78 13.66 18.02 5.51
CA GLN A 78 12.53 18.87 5.15
C GLN A 78 11.56 18.17 4.18
N TYR A 79 12.08 17.42 3.21
CA TYR A 79 11.26 16.60 2.32
C TYR A 79 10.45 15.55 3.08
N VAL A 80 11.11 14.77 3.95
CA VAL A 80 10.44 13.74 4.78
C VAL A 80 9.41 14.37 5.70
N LYS A 81 9.77 15.46 6.40
CA LYS A 81 8.85 16.17 7.29
C LYS A 81 7.62 16.68 6.55
N THR A 82 7.79 17.16 5.31
CA THR A 82 6.66 17.64 4.51
C THR A 82 5.71 16.49 4.17
N LEU A 83 6.22 15.30 3.83
CA LEU A 83 5.39 14.10 3.65
C LEU A 83 4.65 13.71 4.94
N GLU A 84 5.32 13.76 6.08
CA GLU A 84 4.70 13.50 7.40
C GLU A 84 3.57 14.51 7.68
N ASP A 85 3.82 15.81 7.49
CA ASP A 85 2.85 16.89 7.68
C ASP A 85 1.65 16.78 6.71
N MET A 86 1.84 16.16 5.54
CA MET A 86 0.79 15.85 4.56
C MET A 86 -0.07 14.63 4.94
N GLY A 87 0.25 13.93 6.02
CA GLY A 87 -0.50 12.76 6.50
C GLY A 87 0.06 11.42 6.04
N LEU A 88 1.39 11.30 5.88
CA LEU A 88 2.01 10.02 5.49
C LEU A 88 1.64 8.88 6.44
N GLN A 89 1.57 9.15 7.75
CA GLN A 89 1.19 8.12 8.72
C GLN A 89 -0.25 7.63 8.50
N ASP A 90 -1.19 8.54 8.27
CA ASP A 90 -2.60 8.18 8.00
C ASP A 90 -2.71 7.32 6.74
N TYR A 91 -1.97 7.65 5.69
CA TYR A 91 -1.92 6.85 4.47
C TYR A 91 -1.32 5.45 4.70
N LEU A 92 -0.26 5.33 5.49
CA LEU A 92 0.32 4.04 5.86
C LEU A 92 -0.67 3.20 6.67
N ASP A 93 -1.43 3.82 7.57
CA ASP A 93 -2.46 3.16 8.37
C ASP A 93 -3.64 2.70 7.48
N CYS A 94 -4.05 3.50 6.49
CA CYS A 94 -5.02 3.11 5.47
C CYS A 94 -4.54 1.88 4.67
N LEU A 95 -3.28 1.86 4.25
CA LEU A 95 -2.69 0.72 3.55
C LEU A 95 -2.58 -0.51 4.45
N ALA A 96 -2.20 -0.35 5.73
CA ALA A 96 -2.14 -1.46 6.68
C ALA A 96 -3.52 -2.08 6.89
N ARG A 97 -4.57 -1.26 7.02
CA ARG A 97 -5.96 -1.71 7.10
C ARG A 97 -6.40 -2.41 5.82
N LEU A 98 -6.07 -1.87 4.65
CA LEU A 98 -6.39 -2.51 3.37
C LEU A 98 -5.72 -3.88 3.26
N TYR A 99 -4.46 -3.97 3.66
CA TYR A 99 -3.63 -5.17 3.57
C TYR A 99 -3.81 -6.18 4.70
N ASP A 100 -4.66 -5.87 5.69
CA ASP A 100 -4.78 -6.62 6.95
C ASP A 100 -3.40 -6.92 7.57
N LEU A 101 -2.47 -5.97 7.43
CA LEU A 101 -1.15 -6.04 8.04
C LEU A 101 -1.34 -5.70 9.52
N LYS A 102 -1.30 -6.73 10.37
CA LYS A 102 -1.34 -6.60 11.83
C LYS A 102 -0.09 -5.94 12.40
#